data_AF-A0A552IG84-F1
#
_entry.id   AF-A0A552IG84-F1
#
_cell.length_a   1.000
_cell.length_b   1.000
_cell.length_c   1.000
_cell.angle_alpha   90.00
_cell.angle_beta   90.00
_cell.angle_gamma   90.00
#
_symmetry.space_group_name_H-M   'P 1'
#
loop_
_entity.id
_entity.type
_entity.pdbx_description
1 polymer ?
#
loop_
_entity_poly.entity_id
_entity_poly.type
_entity_poly.pdbx_seq_one_letter_code
_entity_poly.pdbx_strand_id
1 'polypeptide(L)'
;MSFYNVTDKYIEDKELGRKGGYRGILSRKDLKSEISAAVFAATPPEVLKPIVTSKGVHLILVEEILQPELNDQLRFQIWSELLGEWVTIKLSQL
;
A
#
# COMPACT_ATOMS: atom_id res chain seq x y z
N MET A 1 -19.54 -7.68 17.20
CA MET A 1 -18.62 -6.52 17.35
C MET A 1 -17.72 -6.55 16.13
N SER A 2 -17.75 -5.52 15.26
CA SER A 2 -16.94 -5.51 14.03
C SER A 2 -15.55 -4.90 14.28
N PHE A 3 -14.61 -5.14 13.37
CA PHE A 3 -13.28 -4.50 13.38
C PHE A 3 -13.40 -2.96 13.44
N TYR A 4 -14.37 -2.41 12.71
CA TYR A 4 -14.59 -0.95 12.65
C TYR A 4 -15.14 -0.38 13.96
N ASN A 5 -15.89 -1.17 14.74
CA ASN A 5 -16.52 -0.69 15.98
C ASN A 5 -15.55 -0.40 17.12
N VAL A 6 -14.30 -0.88 17.04
CA VAL A 6 -13.29 -0.65 18.08
C VAL A 6 -12.36 0.50 17.75
N THR A 7 -12.48 1.10 16.56
CA THR A 7 -11.57 2.14 16.07
C THR A 7 -11.64 3.42 16.89
N ASP A 8 -12.82 3.86 17.29
CA ASP A 8 -13.02 5.04 18.16
C ASP A 8 -12.36 4.90 19.55
N LYS A 9 -12.13 3.66 20.02
CA LYS A 9 -11.51 3.39 21.32
C LYS A 9 -9.99 3.33 21.28
N TYR A 10 -9.41 2.89 20.17
CA TYR A 10 -7.99 2.54 20.10
C TYR A 10 -7.19 3.35 19.07
N ILE A 11 -7.84 4.07 18.15
CA ILE A 11 -7.16 4.96 17.21
C ILE A 11 -7.02 6.34 17.85
N GLU A 12 -5.78 6.78 18.06
CA GLU A 12 -5.49 8.11 18.62
C GLU A 12 -5.84 9.25 17.66
N ASP A 13 -5.69 9.02 16.36
CA ASP A 13 -6.08 9.98 15.31
C ASP A 13 -7.60 10.00 15.15
N LYS A 14 -8.22 11.09 15.62
CA LYS A 14 -9.69 11.28 15.61
C LYS A 14 -10.30 11.22 14.21
N GLU A 15 -9.61 11.74 13.19
CA GLU A 15 -10.16 11.75 11.82
C GLU A 15 -10.09 10.35 11.20
N LEU A 16 -9.03 9.60 11.50
CA LEU A 16 -8.92 8.21 11.11
C LEU A 16 -9.93 7.33 11.86
N GLY A 17 -10.17 7.58 13.15
CA GLY A 17 -11.19 6.91 13.96
C GLY A 17 -12.59 7.13 13.39
N ARG A 18 -12.94 8.37 12.99
CA ARG A 18 -14.22 8.70 12.33
C ARG A 18 -14.45 7.94 11.02
N LYS A 19 -13.37 7.56 10.33
CA LYS A 19 -13.40 6.74 9.11
C LYS A 19 -13.36 5.23 9.39
N GLY A 20 -13.49 4.80 10.65
CA GLY A 20 -13.40 3.38 11.00
C GLY A 20 -12.00 2.80 10.78
N GLY A 21 -10.95 3.62 10.77
CA GLY A 21 -9.59 3.17 10.47
C GLY A 21 -9.26 3.06 8.97
N TYR A 22 -10.19 3.41 8.07
CA TYR A 22 -9.98 3.30 6.63
C TYR A 22 -8.88 4.24 6.13
N ARG A 23 -7.88 3.68 5.43
CA ARG A 23 -6.72 4.41 4.91
C ARG A 23 -6.74 4.63 3.39
N GLY A 24 -7.75 4.17 2.69
CA GLY A 24 -7.80 4.26 1.22
C GLY A 24 -6.85 3.29 0.52
N ILE A 25 -6.65 3.52 -0.78
CA ILE A 25 -5.72 2.74 -1.60
C ILE A 25 -4.30 3.19 -1.27
N LEU A 26 -3.45 2.24 -0.86
CA LEU A 26 -2.04 2.46 -0.56
C LEU A 26 -1.19 1.52 -1.40
N SER A 27 -0.07 2.03 -1.92
CA SER A 27 0.94 1.24 -2.60
C SER A 27 1.94 0.63 -1.60
N ARG A 28 2.72 -0.35 -2.05
CA ARG A 28 3.82 -0.93 -1.25
C ARG A 28 4.81 0.10 -0.71
N LYS A 29 4.99 1.22 -1.42
CA LYS A 29 5.94 2.29 -1.08
C LYS A 29 5.41 3.22 0.02
N ASP A 30 4.09 3.27 0.20
CA ASP A 30 3.44 4.11 1.20
C ASP A 30 3.46 3.46 2.60
N LEU A 31 3.83 2.18 2.68
CA LEU A 31 3.85 1.39 3.90
C LEU A 31 5.29 1.12 4.37
N LYS A 32 5.49 1.09 5.70
CA LYS A 32 6.73 0.57 6.28
C LYS A 32 6.94 -0.88 5.86
N SER A 33 8.19 -1.28 5.66
CA SER A 33 8.55 -2.61 5.14
C SER A 33 7.90 -3.76 5.90
N GLU A 34 7.83 -3.68 7.23
CA GLU A 34 7.24 -4.72 8.09
C GLU A 34 5.72 -4.84 7.88
N ILE A 35 5.03 -3.71 7.71
CA ILE A 35 3.58 -3.69 7.44
C ILE A 35 3.31 -4.12 6.00
N SER A 36 4.10 -3.61 5.05
CA SER A 36 3.99 -3.91 3.62
C SER A 36 4.11 -5.40 3.36
N ALA A 37 5.10 -6.08 3.97
CA ALA A 37 5.26 -7.52 3.84
C ALA A 37 4.03 -8.30 4.32
N ALA A 38 3.48 -7.93 5.48
CA ALA A 38 2.33 -8.63 6.04
C ALA A 38 1.03 -8.37 5.26
N VAL A 39 0.77 -7.13 4.85
CA VAL A 39 -0.42 -6.74 4.08
C VAL A 39 -0.49 -7.49 2.75
N PHE A 40 0.62 -7.53 2.02
CA PHE A 40 0.64 -8.16 0.69
C PHE A 40 0.83 -9.68 0.73
N ALA A 41 1.02 -10.28 1.90
CA ALA A 41 1.00 -11.73 2.11
C ALA A 41 -0.38 -12.25 2.56
N ALA A 42 -1.31 -11.35 2.88
CA ALA A 42 -2.66 -11.67 3.32
C ALA A 42 -3.52 -12.29 2.21
N THR A 43 -4.57 -13.02 2.59
CA THR A 43 -5.65 -13.45 1.69
C THR A 43 -6.93 -12.69 2.05
N PRO A 44 -7.20 -11.53 1.41
CA PRO A 44 -8.31 -10.67 1.81
C PRO A 44 -9.69 -11.32 1.62
N PRO A 45 -10.68 -10.99 2.48
CA PRO A 45 -10.56 -10.10 3.63
C PRO A 45 -9.93 -10.80 4.85
N GLU A 46 -8.87 -10.23 5.42
CA GLU A 46 -8.13 -10.84 6.53
C GLU A 46 -7.67 -9.83 7.59
N VAL A 47 -7.91 -10.14 8.87
CA VAL A 47 -7.32 -9.41 10.00
C VAL A 47 -5.95 -10.01 10.31
N LEU A 48 -4.91 -9.21 10.17
CA LEU A 48 -3.54 -9.62 10.43
C LEU A 48 -3.27 -9.73 11.93
N LYS A 49 -2.29 -10.58 12.28
CA LYS A 49 -1.72 -10.59 13.63
C LYS A 49 -1.14 -9.21 13.96
N PRO A 50 -1.14 -8.79 15.25
CA PRO A 50 -0.58 -7.50 15.63
C PRO A 50 0.86 -7.32 15.16
N ILE A 51 1.13 -6.22 14.46
CA ILE A 51 2.46 -5.89 13.91
C ILE A 51 3.10 -4.83 14.80
N VAL A 52 4.23 -5.18 15.41
CA VAL A 52 4.99 -4.26 16.26
C VAL A 52 5.91 -3.40 15.39
N THR A 53 5.83 -2.09 15.53
CA THR A 53 6.75 -1.14 14.90
C THR A 53 7.31 -0.16 15.93
N SER A 54 8.28 0.67 15.53
CA SER A 54 8.81 1.74 16.38
C SER A 54 7.76 2.75 16.88
N LYS A 55 6.58 2.83 16.24
CA LYS A 55 5.49 3.72 16.65
C LYS A 55 4.43 3.03 17.53
N GLY A 56 4.63 1.75 17.85
CA GLY A 56 3.69 0.95 18.63
C GLY A 56 3.17 -0.26 17.87
N VAL A 57 2.04 -0.80 18.33
CA VAL A 57 1.43 -2.02 17.78
C VAL A 57 0.28 -1.65 16.85
N HIS A 58 0.28 -2.22 15.65
CA HIS A 58 -0.78 -2.00 14.66
C HIS A 58 -1.57 -3.28 14.45
N LEU A 59 -2.91 -3.16 14.54
CA LEU A 59 -3.84 -4.19 14.09
C LEU A 59 -4.46 -3.72 12.78
N ILE A 60 -4.40 -4.55 11.74
CA ILE A 60 -4.75 -4.17 10.37
C ILE A 60 -5.72 -5.20 9.80
N LEU A 61 -6.82 -4.72 9.23
CA LEU A 61 -7.71 -5.48 8.36
C LEU A 61 -7.34 -5.16 6.92
N VAL A 62 -6.94 -6.17 6.15
CA VAL A 62 -6.75 -6.05 4.70
C VAL A 62 -8.09 -6.36 4.05
N GLU A 63 -8.74 -5.35 3.49
CA GLU A 63 -10.04 -5.49 2.82
C GLU A 63 -9.88 -6.07 1.41
N GLU A 64 -8.93 -5.55 0.65
CA GLU A 64 -8.70 -5.93 -0.74
C GLU A 64 -7.23 -5.70 -1.13
N ILE A 65 -6.71 -6.53 -2.05
CA ILE A 65 -5.43 -6.30 -2.72
C ILE A 65 -5.71 -6.14 -4.21
N LEU A 66 -5.56 -4.92 -4.71
CA LEU A 66 -5.71 -4.61 -6.13
C LEU A 66 -4.54 -5.20 -6.90
N GLN A 67 -4.83 -6.07 -7.87
CA GLN A 67 -3.81 -6.63 -8.73
C GLN A 67 -3.36 -5.59 -9.76
N PRO A 68 -2.05 -5.36 -9.93
CA PRO A 68 -1.56 -4.47 -10.96
C PRO A 68 -1.87 -5.06 -12.33
N GLU A 69 -2.48 -4.26 -13.20
CA GLU A 69 -2.77 -4.64 -14.58
C GLU A 69 -1.93 -3.81 -15.55
N LEU A 70 -1.26 -4.48 -16.48
CA LEU A 70 -0.56 -3.82 -17.58
C LEU A 70 -1.57 -3.41 -18.66
N ASN A 71 -2.34 -2.36 -18.36
CA ASN A 71 -3.25 -1.78 -19.34
C ASN A 71 -2.47 -0.98 -20.41
N ASP A 72 -3.15 -0.64 -21.52
CA ASP A 72 -2.51 0.04 -22.66
C ASP A 72 -1.86 1.38 -22.27
N GLN A 73 -2.49 2.13 -21.36
CA GLN A 73 -1.94 3.39 -20.87
C GLN A 73 -0.63 3.18 -20.09
N LEU A 74 -0.64 2.26 -19.13
CA LEU A 74 0.53 1.93 -18.32
C LEU A 74 1.64 1.34 -19.19
N ARG A 75 1.28 0.49 -20.15
CA ARG A 75 2.20 -0.07 -21.13
C ARG A 75 2.88 1.02 -21.94
N PHE A 76 2.11 1.99 -22.46
CA PHE A 76 2.67 3.11 -23.21
C PHE A 76 3.62 3.96 -22.35
N GLN A 77 3.25 4.24 -21.10
CA GLN A 77 4.10 4.98 -20.16
C GLN A 77 5.44 4.27 -19.94
N ILE A 78 5.42 2.97 -19.61
CA ILE A 78 6.63 2.17 -19.42
C ILE A 78 7.50 2.19 -20.68
N TRP A 79 6.90 2.03 -21.87
CA TRP A 79 7.64 2.08 -23.13
C TRP A 79 8.29 3.44 -23.39
N SER A 80 7.58 4.52 -23.12
CA SER A 80 8.07 5.89 -23.30
C SER A 80 9.26 6.17 -22.37
N GLU A 81 9.17 5.75 -21.11
CA GLU A 81 10.24 5.90 -20.11
C GLU A 81 11.49 5.10 -20.50
N LEU A 82 11.33 3.81 -20.81
CA LEU A 82 12.44 2.94 -21.23
C LEU A 82 13.13 3.46 -22.50
N LEU A 83 12.36 3.95 -23.48
CA LEU A 83 12.92 4.54 -24.70
C LEU A 83 13.71 5.81 -24.39
N GLY A 84 13.18 6.70 -23.55
CA GLY A 84 13.86 7.94 -23.15
C GLY A 84 15.18 7.67 -22.43
N GLU A 85 15.18 6.71 -21.50
CA GLU A 85 16.40 6.26 -20.82
C GLU A 85 17.42 5.69 -21.81
N TRP A 86 16.97 4.82 -22.73
CA TRP A 86 17.82 4.23 -23.75
C TRP A 86 18.47 5.28 -24.66
N VAL A 87 17.70 6.27 -25.14
CA VAL A 87 18.24 7.37 -25.96
C VAL A 87 19.29 8.15 -25.19
N THR A 88 19.03 8.45 -23.92
CA THR A 88 19.95 9.20 -23.05
C THR A 88 21.28 8.45 -22.88
N ILE A 89 21.22 7.15 -22.59
CA ILE A 89 22.41 6.30 -22.49
C ILE A 89 23.18 6.33 -23.80
N LYS A 90 22.50 6.21 -24.94
CA LYS A 90 23.18 6.15 -26.24
C LYS A 90 23.89 7.45 -26.60
N LEU A 91 23.29 8.60 -26.29
CA LEU A 91 23.89 9.91 -26.51
C LEU A 91 25.11 10.15 -25.60
N SER A 92 25.09 9.64 -24.37
CA SER A 92 26.23 9.78 -23.45
C SER A 92 27.47 8.96 -23.82
N GLN A 93 27.33 8.01 -24.75
CA GLN A 93 28.42 7.16 -25.26
C GLN A 93 29.06 7.68 -26.56
N LEU A 94 28.57 8.80 -27.09
CA LEU A 94 29.09 9.50 -28.27
C LEU A 94 29.98 10.66 -27.84
#